data_AF-A0A8T4HK77-F1
#
_entry.id   AF-A0A8T4HK77-F1
#
_cell.length_a   1.000
_cell.length_b   1.000
_cell.length_c   1.000
_cell.angle_alpha   90.00
_cell.angle_beta   90.00
_cell.angle_gamma   90.00
#
_symmetry.space_group_name_H-M   'P 1'
#
loop_
_entity.id
_entity.type
_entity.pdbx_description
1 polymer ?
#
loop_
_entity_poly.entity_id
_entity_poly.type
_entity_poly.pdbx_seq_one_letter_code
_entity_poly.pdbx_strand_id
1 'polypeptide(L)'
;MSTESRPRALSYDIPHGTARSSADGAAHTIGFELSFPHPLESVWAAVATPAGLRGWLAAADPFEPGPGGAVTLRWLNRGPQGALREGGPASDEGFATPGRITAWSRRRLAEYTVDGRGSFGFTLRGTLDDDRTRVRFRNDFTGDADSLPDTLADWHQHFELLGEELRGRPVDWATWTPARFAELRGEYALSLS
;
A
#
# COMPACT_ATOMS: atom_id res chain seq x y z
N MET A 1 -24.36 37.14 -9.71
CA MET A 1 -23.59 36.17 -10.51
C MET A 1 -22.74 35.36 -9.55
N SER A 2 -23.23 34.17 -9.20
CA SER A 2 -22.55 33.25 -8.30
C SER A 2 -21.35 32.66 -9.03
N THR A 3 -20.14 32.96 -8.57
CA THR A 3 -18.95 32.17 -8.90
C THR A 3 -19.02 30.89 -8.09
N GLU A 4 -19.46 29.80 -8.73
CA GLU A 4 -19.23 28.45 -8.24
C GLU A 4 -17.72 28.21 -8.18
N SER A 5 -17.16 28.25 -6.96
CA SER A 5 -15.84 27.71 -6.69
C SER A 5 -15.87 26.21 -6.96
N ARG A 6 -15.30 25.78 -8.09
CA ARG A 6 -14.92 24.39 -8.30
C ARG A 6 -14.02 23.96 -7.13
N PRO A 7 -14.32 22.85 -6.42
CA PRO A 7 -13.40 22.35 -5.41
C PRO A 7 -12.08 22.01 -6.11
N ARG A 8 -10.99 22.59 -5.61
CA ARG A 8 -9.62 22.22 -6.01
C ARG A 8 -9.53 20.70 -5.79
N ALA A 9 -9.22 19.94 -6.84
CA ALA A 9 -8.95 18.51 -6.69
C ALA A 9 -7.83 18.39 -5.65
N LEU A 10 -8.19 17.96 -4.44
CA LEU A 10 -7.21 17.63 -3.41
C LEU A 10 -6.43 16.48 -4.03
N SER A 11 -5.23 16.70 -4.55
CA SER A 11 -4.28 15.64 -4.86
C SER A 11 -3.72 15.12 -3.54
N TYR A 12 -3.54 13.81 -3.40
CA TYR A 12 -2.76 13.31 -2.27
C TYR A 12 -1.31 13.55 -2.62
N ASP A 13 -0.68 14.44 -1.87
CA ASP A 13 0.77 14.51 -1.84
C ASP A 13 1.21 13.41 -0.87
N ILE A 14 1.70 12.29 -1.41
CA ILE A 14 2.21 11.18 -0.62
C ILE A 14 3.65 11.54 -0.24
N PRO A 15 3.95 11.75 1.06
CA PRO A 15 5.32 12.07 1.46
C PRO A 15 6.27 10.92 1.12
N HIS A 16 7.52 11.25 0.81
CA HIS A 16 8.56 10.23 0.64
C HIS A 16 8.67 9.34 1.89
N GLY A 17 8.74 8.04 1.64
CA GLY A 17 8.98 7.05 2.66
C GLY A 17 10.41 7.12 3.19
N THR A 18 10.60 6.59 4.39
CA THR A 18 11.90 6.46 5.04
C THR A 18 12.30 5.00 5.10
N ALA A 19 13.61 4.73 5.10
CA ALA A 19 14.16 3.39 5.24
C ALA A 19 15.19 3.33 6.38
N ARG A 20 15.27 2.20 7.06
CA ARG A 20 16.31 1.85 8.03
C ARG A 20 16.72 0.40 7.81
N SER A 21 18.02 0.15 7.83
CA SER A 21 18.59 -1.19 7.69
C SER A 21 19.17 -1.66 9.04
N SER A 22 19.15 -2.96 9.27
CA SER A 22 19.91 -3.60 10.34
C SER A 22 21.42 -3.42 10.13
N ALA A 23 22.20 -3.60 11.19
CA ALA A 23 23.66 -3.44 11.14
C ALA A 23 24.36 -4.44 10.20
N ASP A 24 23.76 -5.62 10.01
CA ASP A 24 24.24 -6.65 9.08
C ASP A 24 23.71 -6.47 7.65
N GLY A 25 22.87 -5.46 7.40
CA GLY A 25 22.31 -5.16 6.10
C GLY A 25 21.28 -6.17 5.57
N ALA A 26 20.89 -7.17 6.36
CA ALA A 26 20.03 -8.26 5.91
C ALA A 26 18.52 -7.99 6.12
N ALA A 27 18.18 -7.03 6.99
CA ALA A 27 16.80 -6.68 7.32
C ALA A 27 16.58 -5.17 7.17
N HIS A 28 15.40 -4.82 6.69
CA HIS A 28 15.02 -3.45 6.42
C HIS A 28 13.65 -3.15 6.99
N THR A 29 13.47 -1.92 7.46
CA THR A 29 12.18 -1.33 7.83
C THR A 29 11.98 -0.07 7.00
N ILE A 30 10.91 -0.04 6.22
CA ILE A 30 10.43 1.20 5.60
C ILE A 30 9.19 1.72 6.31
N GLY A 31 8.96 3.03 6.22
CA GLY A 31 7.78 3.65 6.82
C GLY A 31 7.32 4.92 6.12
N PHE A 32 6.01 5.17 6.21
CA PHE A 32 5.33 6.34 5.66
C PHE A 32 4.40 6.95 6.71
N GLU A 33 4.30 8.28 6.72
CA GLU A 33 3.35 9.04 7.53
C GLU A 33 2.38 9.75 6.57
N LEU A 34 1.18 9.20 6.43
CA LEU A 34 0.19 9.62 5.43
C LEU A 34 -0.94 10.40 6.11
N SER A 35 -1.58 11.31 5.37
CA SER A 35 -2.79 12.00 5.83
C SER A 35 -3.84 12.00 4.74
N PHE A 36 -4.97 11.35 5.01
CA PHE A 36 -6.13 11.31 4.12
C PHE A 36 -7.28 12.14 4.73
N PRO A 37 -7.86 13.12 4.02
CA PRO A 37 -9.10 13.83 4.33
C PRO A 37 -10.31 12.90 4.09
N HIS A 38 -10.30 11.76 4.77
CA HIS A 38 -11.40 10.82 4.85
C HIS A 38 -11.60 10.38 6.31
N PRO A 39 -12.85 10.12 6.72
CA PRO A 39 -13.16 9.57 8.03
C PRO A 39 -12.41 8.27 8.32
N LEU A 40 -12.15 8.01 9.60
CA LEU A 40 -11.43 6.82 10.05
C LEU A 40 -12.07 5.52 9.58
N GLU A 41 -13.39 5.47 9.50
CA GLU A 41 -14.12 4.29 9.03
C GLU A 41 -13.87 3.98 7.55
N SER A 42 -13.79 5.01 6.71
CA SER A 42 -13.50 4.85 5.27
C SER A 42 -12.06 4.37 5.06
N VAL A 43 -11.10 4.97 5.77
CA VAL A 43 -9.69 4.54 5.68
C VAL A 43 -9.51 3.13 6.23
N TRP A 44 -10.19 2.78 7.32
CA TRP A 44 -10.20 1.42 7.83
C TRP A 44 -10.78 0.43 6.82
N ALA A 45 -11.92 0.74 6.20
CA ALA A 45 -12.52 -0.12 5.20
C ALA A 45 -11.56 -0.37 4.03
N ALA A 46 -10.83 0.66 3.58
CA ALA A 46 -9.86 0.55 2.49
C ALA A 46 -8.66 -0.37 2.81
N VAL A 47 -8.16 -0.37 4.05
CA VAL A 47 -6.93 -1.13 4.42
C VAL A 47 -7.21 -2.46 5.14
N ALA A 48 -8.46 -2.70 5.54
CA ALA A 48 -8.83 -3.81 6.43
C ALA A 48 -10.10 -4.56 5.97
N THR A 49 -10.40 -4.52 4.67
CA THR A 49 -11.43 -5.36 4.05
C THR A 49 -10.99 -5.88 2.68
N PRO A 50 -11.48 -7.03 2.22
CA PRO A 50 -11.16 -7.53 0.88
C PRO A 50 -11.55 -6.57 -0.24
N ALA A 51 -12.72 -5.94 -0.12
CA ALA A 51 -13.21 -4.99 -1.11
C ALA A 51 -12.32 -3.75 -1.18
N GLY A 52 -11.95 -3.19 -0.03
CA GLY A 52 -11.06 -2.03 0.05
C GLY A 52 -9.65 -2.34 -0.47
N LEU A 53 -9.05 -3.45 -0.03
CA LEU A 53 -7.71 -3.85 -0.47
C LEU A 53 -7.64 -4.06 -1.99
N ARG A 54 -8.71 -4.57 -2.61
CA ARG A 54 -8.78 -4.78 -4.05
C ARG A 54 -8.72 -3.48 -4.86
N GLY A 55 -9.19 -2.37 -4.30
CA GLY A 55 -9.23 -1.08 -4.97
C GLY A 55 -7.87 -0.40 -5.17
N TRP A 56 -6.84 -0.84 -4.43
CA TRP A 56 -5.53 -0.17 -4.46
C TRP A 56 -4.31 -1.07 -4.24
N LEU A 57 -4.46 -2.27 -3.65
CA LEU A 57 -3.36 -3.16 -3.27
C LEU A 57 -3.38 -4.51 -3.97
N ALA A 58 -4.37 -5.34 -3.63
CA ALA A 58 -4.40 -6.75 -3.98
C ALA A 58 -5.81 -7.32 -3.80
N ALA A 59 -6.13 -8.37 -4.55
CA ALA A 59 -7.27 -9.20 -4.19
C ALA A 59 -6.90 -10.04 -2.95
N ALA A 60 -7.79 -10.10 -1.96
CA ALA A 60 -7.57 -10.85 -0.74
C ALA A 60 -8.59 -11.98 -0.59
N ASP A 61 -8.15 -13.23 -0.69
CA ASP A 61 -9.00 -14.42 -0.53
C ASP A 61 -8.16 -15.69 -0.25
N PRO A 62 -8.29 -16.35 0.92
CA PRO A 62 -9.17 -15.97 2.04
C PRO A 62 -8.73 -14.67 2.72
N PHE A 63 -9.63 -14.08 3.50
CA PHE A 63 -9.36 -12.97 4.42
C PHE A 63 -10.19 -13.17 5.69
N GLU A 64 -9.55 -13.64 6.74
CA GLU A 64 -10.18 -13.93 8.03
C GLU A 64 -9.81 -12.83 9.04
N PRO A 65 -10.70 -11.85 9.32
CA PRO A 65 -10.36 -10.71 10.15
C PRO A 65 -10.04 -11.11 11.59
N GLY A 66 -8.89 -10.66 12.10
CA GLY A 66 -8.47 -10.84 13.49
C GLY A 66 -7.09 -11.49 13.62
N PRO A 67 -6.44 -11.37 14.79
CA PRO A 67 -5.10 -11.91 14.99
C PRO A 67 -5.08 -13.44 14.79
N GLY A 68 -4.13 -13.92 14.01
CA GLY A 68 -3.98 -15.34 13.62
C GLY A 68 -4.76 -15.75 12.37
N GLY A 69 -5.71 -14.92 11.90
CA GLY A 69 -6.55 -15.21 10.75
C GLY A 69 -5.74 -15.36 9.46
N ALA A 70 -6.16 -16.28 8.59
CA ALA A 70 -5.55 -16.48 7.29
C ALA A 70 -5.82 -15.30 6.34
N VAL A 71 -4.80 -14.92 5.58
CA VAL A 71 -4.94 -13.99 4.45
C VAL A 71 -4.12 -14.49 3.28
N THR A 72 -4.64 -14.41 2.06
CA THR A 72 -3.86 -14.61 0.84
C THR A 72 -4.02 -13.41 -0.06
N LEU A 73 -2.91 -12.76 -0.40
CA LEU A 73 -2.90 -11.57 -1.26
C LEU A 73 -2.46 -11.96 -2.67
N ARG A 74 -3.32 -11.69 -3.64
CA ARG A 74 -3.02 -11.74 -5.07
C ARG A 74 -2.78 -10.33 -5.57
N TRP A 75 -1.54 -10.03 -5.90
CA TRP A 75 -1.10 -8.74 -6.43
C TRP A 75 -1.69 -8.49 -7.83
N LEU A 76 -2.32 -7.33 -8.01
CA LEU A 76 -3.07 -6.99 -9.23
C LEU A 76 -2.33 -5.99 -10.13
N ASN A 77 -1.24 -5.39 -9.65
CA ASN A 77 -0.32 -4.53 -10.41
C ASN A 77 0.54 -5.31 -11.43
N ARG A 78 0.10 -6.50 -11.85
CA ARG A 78 0.72 -7.30 -12.90
C ARG A 78 -0.13 -7.18 -14.17
N GLY A 79 -0.02 -6.04 -14.84
CA GLY A 79 -0.48 -5.95 -16.23
C GLY A 79 0.36 -6.88 -17.13
N PRO A 80 -0.03 -7.12 -18.39
CA PRO A 80 0.77 -7.90 -19.34
C PRO A 80 2.22 -7.38 -19.53
N GLN A 81 2.51 -6.14 -19.12
CA GLN A 81 3.85 -5.53 -19.08
C GLN A 81 4.53 -5.54 -17.68
N GLY A 82 3.87 -6.01 -16.61
CA GLY A 82 4.31 -5.98 -15.21
C GLY A 82 5.11 -7.20 -14.72
N ALA A 83 5.61 -8.04 -15.64
CA ALA A 83 6.44 -9.21 -15.32
C ALA A 83 7.89 -8.84 -14.91
N LEU A 84 8.09 -7.72 -14.22
CA LEU A 84 9.42 -7.16 -13.98
C LEU A 84 10.11 -7.61 -12.68
N ARG A 85 9.52 -8.49 -11.86
CA ARG A 85 10.29 -9.26 -10.86
C ARG A 85 9.96 -10.75 -10.90
N GLU A 86 11.04 -11.48 -11.23
CA GLU A 86 11.32 -12.92 -11.27
C GLU A 86 10.24 -13.86 -11.82
N GLY A 87 10.37 -14.18 -13.12
CA GLY A 87 10.40 -15.56 -13.62
C GLY A 87 9.16 -16.45 -13.47
N GLY A 88 8.08 -15.98 -12.87
CA GLY A 88 6.81 -16.70 -12.79
C GLY A 88 6.00 -16.51 -14.08
N PRO A 89 5.22 -17.51 -14.51
CA PRO A 89 4.40 -17.38 -15.71
C PRO A 89 3.46 -16.17 -15.55
N ALA A 90 3.33 -15.40 -16.62
CA ALA A 90 2.24 -14.44 -16.76
C ALA A 90 0.93 -15.22 -16.83
N SER A 91 0.36 -15.56 -15.67
CA SER A 91 -1.02 -16.03 -15.58
C SER A 91 -1.92 -14.83 -15.34
N ASP A 92 -3.10 -14.85 -15.96
CA ASP A 92 -4.19 -13.91 -15.70
C ASP A 92 -4.66 -13.95 -14.22
N GLU A 93 -4.21 -14.97 -13.47
CA GLU A 93 -4.54 -15.23 -12.08
C GLU A 93 -3.56 -14.62 -11.07
N GLY A 94 -2.52 -13.88 -11.50
CA GLY A 94 -1.54 -13.28 -10.60
C GLY A 94 -0.78 -14.28 -9.71
N PHE A 95 0.14 -13.80 -8.88
CA PHE A 95 0.80 -14.64 -7.87
C PHE A 95 0.12 -14.43 -6.53
N ALA A 96 -0.65 -15.43 -6.10
CA ALA A 96 -1.30 -15.44 -4.80
C ALA A 96 -0.29 -15.84 -3.72
N THR A 97 -0.13 -14.99 -2.72
CA THR A 97 0.85 -15.15 -1.68
C THR A 97 0.16 -15.31 -0.33
N PRO A 98 0.27 -16.48 0.33
CA PRO A 98 -0.36 -16.72 1.61
C PRO A 98 0.32 -15.91 2.72
N GLY A 99 -0.40 -15.78 3.82
CA GLY A 99 -0.04 -14.91 4.92
C GLY A 99 -0.96 -15.03 6.12
N ARG A 100 -0.75 -14.15 7.10
CA ARG A 100 -1.55 -14.06 8.32
C ARG A 100 -1.79 -12.63 8.74
N ILE A 101 -2.91 -12.39 9.40
CA ILE A 101 -3.14 -11.15 10.14
C ILE A 101 -2.46 -11.30 11.50
N THR A 102 -1.45 -10.50 11.80
CA THR A 102 -0.67 -10.58 13.05
C THR A 102 -1.20 -9.65 14.13
N ALA A 103 -1.81 -8.53 13.74
CA ALA A 103 -2.44 -7.60 14.67
C ALA A 103 -3.73 -7.02 14.09
N TRP A 104 -4.74 -6.89 14.94
CA TRP A 104 -6.03 -6.34 14.59
C TRP A 104 -6.66 -5.67 15.81
N SER A 105 -6.92 -4.36 15.76
CA SER A 105 -7.50 -3.66 16.91
C SER A 105 -8.38 -2.49 16.50
N ARG A 106 -9.63 -2.48 16.99
CA ARG A 106 -10.57 -1.34 17.11
C ARG A 106 -10.54 -0.32 15.95
N ARG A 107 -10.45 -0.78 14.71
CA ARG A 107 -10.33 0.09 13.52
C ARG A 107 -9.12 1.03 13.51
N ARG A 108 -8.05 0.65 14.20
CA ARG A 108 -6.84 1.46 14.41
C ARG A 108 -5.55 0.74 14.07
N LEU A 109 -5.55 -0.59 14.06
CA LEU A 109 -4.37 -1.37 13.73
C LEU A 109 -4.79 -2.57 12.89
N ALA A 110 -4.19 -2.71 11.72
CA ALA A 110 -4.22 -3.91 10.90
C ALA A 110 -2.77 -4.21 10.48
N GLU A 111 -2.28 -5.41 10.79
CA GLU A 111 -0.94 -5.86 10.43
C GLU A 111 -1.03 -7.25 9.80
N TYR A 112 -0.22 -7.43 8.77
CA TYR A 112 -0.19 -8.61 7.91
C TYR A 112 1.24 -9.11 7.78
N THR A 113 1.40 -10.42 7.71
CA THR A 113 2.61 -11.08 7.19
C THR A 113 2.25 -11.73 5.86
N VAL A 114 3.08 -11.53 4.83
CA VAL A 114 2.89 -12.12 3.51
C VAL A 114 4.23 -12.67 3.03
N ASP A 115 4.24 -13.92 2.60
CA ASP A 115 5.48 -14.60 2.20
C ASP A 115 6.24 -13.80 1.13
N GLY A 116 7.56 -13.69 1.24
CA GLY A 116 8.39 -12.91 0.32
C GLY A 116 8.24 -11.38 0.39
N ARG A 117 7.25 -10.84 1.12
CA ARG A 117 7.06 -9.38 1.33
C ARG A 117 7.20 -8.93 2.78
N GLY A 118 7.44 -9.89 3.69
CA GLY A 118 7.65 -9.66 5.11
C GLY A 118 6.37 -9.27 5.84
N SER A 119 6.50 -8.44 6.87
CA SER A 119 5.36 -7.90 7.63
C SER A 119 5.09 -6.46 7.26
N PHE A 120 3.83 -6.06 7.17
CA PHE A 120 3.46 -4.66 7.04
C PHE A 120 2.18 -4.35 7.81
N GLY A 121 2.05 -3.10 8.25
CA GLY A 121 0.91 -2.70 9.06
C GLY A 121 0.56 -1.23 8.97
N PHE A 122 -0.71 -0.95 9.27
CA PHE A 122 -1.33 0.37 9.25
C PHE A 122 -1.77 0.73 10.66
N THR A 123 -1.26 1.83 11.20
CA THR A 123 -1.76 2.44 12.44
C THR A 123 -2.55 3.70 12.10
N LEU A 124 -3.86 3.69 12.36
CA LEU A 124 -4.77 4.80 12.07
C LEU A 124 -4.99 5.66 13.32
N ARG A 125 -4.81 6.98 13.14
CA ARG A 125 -5.10 8.01 14.14
C ARG A 125 -6.10 9.01 13.57
N GLY A 126 -7.13 9.29 14.34
CA GLY A 126 -8.28 10.11 13.96
C GLY A 126 -9.38 9.95 15.01
N THR A 127 -10.26 10.94 15.08
CA THR A 127 -11.51 10.91 15.86
C THR A 127 -12.67 10.55 14.94
N LEU A 128 -13.77 10.05 15.50
CA LEU A 128 -14.94 9.65 14.69
C LEU A 128 -15.59 10.84 13.99
N ASP A 129 -15.51 12.03 14.59
CA ASP A 129 -16.08 13.27 14.07
C ASP A 129 -15.11 14.07 13.17
N ASP A 130 -13.91 13.55 12.90
CA ASP A 130 -12.93 14.22 12.03
C ASP A 130 -12.97 13.60 10.63
N ASP A 131 -13.05 14.47 9.62
CA ASP A 131 -12.97 14.10 8.21
C ASP A 131 -11.52 13.87 7.76
N ARG A 132 -10.61 13.59 8.70
CA ARG A 132 -9.20 13.34 8.42
C ARG A 132 -8.65 12.20 9.27
N THR A 133 -7.91 11.32 8.61
CA THR A 133 -7.20 10.21 9.22
C THR A 133 -5.71 10.31 8.90
N ARG A 134 -4.89 10.20 9.94
CA ARG A 134 -3.45 9.99 9.80
C ARG A 134 -3.16 8.50 9.82
N VAL A 135 -2.34 8.04 8.89
CA VAL A 135 -1.96 6.63 8.76
C VAL A 135 -0.46 6.55 8.88
N ARG A 136 0.02 5.85 9.91
CA ARG A 136 1.41 5.43 9.97
C ARG A 136 1.52 4.03 9.38
N PHE A 137 2.31 3.91 8.34
CA PHE A 137 2.62 2.65 7.68
C PHE A 137 4.03 2.18 8.05
N ARG A 138 4.19 0.88 8.23
CA ARG A 138 5.49 0.21 8.42
C ARG A 138 5.51 -1.07 7.60
N ASN A 139 6.64 -1.35 6.96
CA ASN A 139 6.93 -2.66 6.38
C ASN A 139 8.34 -3.11 6.75
N ASP A 140 8.43 -4.28 7.37
CA ASP A 140 9.66 -4.96 7.72
C ASP A 140 9.85 -6.16 6.79
N PHE A 141 11.03 -6.27 6.19
CA PHE A 141 11.36 -7.35 5.26
C PHE A 141 12.85 -7.63 5.27
N THR A 142 13.24 -8.78 4.74
CA THR A 142 14.64 -9.18 4.52
C THR A 142 14.99 -9.08 3.05
N GLY A 143 16.18 -8.62 2.71
CA GLY A 143 16.59 -8.44 1.32
C GLY A 143 17.93 -7.74 1.21
N ASP A 144 18.31 -7.40 -0.02
CA ASP A 144 19.46 -6.55 -0.31
C ASP A 144 19.05 -5.07 -0.18
N ALA A 145 19.96 -4.21 0.30
CA ALA A 145 19.77 -2.77 0.38
C ALA A 145 19.46 -2.15 -1.00
N ASP A 146 19.96 -2.74 -2.08
CA ASP A 146 19.67 -2.33 -3.46
C ASP A 146 18.18 -2.47 -3.84
N SER A 147 17.40 -3.22 -3.06
CA SER A 147 15.94 -3.34 -3.22
C SER A 147 15.13 -2.22 -2.53
N LEU A 148 15.77 -1.34 -1.75
CA LEU A 148 15.08 -0.26 -1.04
C LEU A 148 14.38 0.74 -1.97
N PRO A 149 15.01 1.25 -3.06
CA PRO A 149 14.32 2.17 -3.97
C PRO A 149 13.09 1.53 -4.61
N ASP A 150 13.19 0.25 -5.00
CA ASP A 150 12.07 -0.49 -5.58
C ASP A 150 10.93 -0.64 -4.57
N THR A 151 11.25 -1.02 -3.34
CA THR A 151 10.24 -1.26 -2.29
C THR A 151 9.55 0.04 -1.86
N LEU A 152 10.30 1.14 -1.73
CA LEU A 152 9.75 2.47 -1.42
C LEU A 152 8.88 2.99 -2.55
N ALA A 153 9.30 2.85 -3.81
CA ALA A 153 8.54 3.28 -4.98
C ALA A 153 7.23 2.50 -5.13
N ASP A 154 7.29 1.17 -4.94
CA ASP A 154 6.11 0.31 -5.02
C ASP A 154 5.07 0.71 -3.96
N TRP A 155 5.46 0.86 -2.69
CA TRP A 155 4.54 1.31 -1.65
C TRP A 155 4.03 2.75 -1.86
N HIS A 156 4.89 3.66 -2.30
CA HIS A 156 4.49 5.03 -2.61
C HIS A 156 3.38 5.03 -3.66
N GLN A 157 3.56 4.33 -4.79
CA GLN A 157 2.53 4.25 -5.83
C GLN A 157 1.23 3.67 -5.28
N HIS A 158 1.31 2.60 -4.46
CA HIS A 158 0.13 2.02 -3.83
C HIS A 158 -0.60 3.02 -2.91
N PHE A 159 0.09 3.95 -2.24
CA PHE A 159 -0.57 4.99 -1.45
C PHE A 159 -1.22 6.08 -2.30
N GLU A 160 -0.68 6.39 -3.49
CA GLU A 160 -1.38 7.22 -4.48
C GLU A 160 -2.70 6.54 -4.89
N LEU A 161 -2.68 5.23 -5.15
CA LEU A 161 -3.86 4.43 -5.49
C LEU A 161 -4.86 4.31 -4.33
N LEU A 162 -4.39 4.11 -3.10
CA LEU A 162 -5.24 4.13 -1.90
C LEU A 162 -5.98 5.45 -1.79
N GLY A 163 -5.28 6.52 -2.13
CA GLY A 163 -5.85 7.83 -2.28
C GLY A 163 -7.03 7.90 -3.26
N GLU A 164 -6.84 7.39 -4.47
CA GLU A 164 -7.91 7.33 -5.47
C GLU A 164 -9.08 6.43 -5.04
N GLU A 165 -8.80 5.28 -4.43
CA GLU A 165 -9.81 4.40 -3.84
C GLU A 165 -10.68 5.14 -2.81
N LEU A 166 -10.07 5.89 -1.91
CA LEU A 166 -10.80 6.66 -0.89
C LEU A 166 -11.70 7.74 -1.51
N ARG A 167 -11.36 8.25 -2.70
CA ARG A 167 -12.21 9.18 -3.46
C ARG A 167 -13.30 8.48 -4.28
N GLY A 168 -13.46 7.16 -4.13
CA GLY A 168 -14.40 6.35 -4.90
C GLY A 168 -13.96 6.11 -6.34
N ARG A 169 -12.64 6.19 -6.61
CA ARG A 169 -12.03 5.91 -7.91
C ARG A 169 -11.02 4.77 -7.77
N PRO A 170 -11.49 3.52 -7.51
CA PRO A 170 -10.60 2.36 -7.48
C PRO A 170 -9.77 2.28 -8.76
N VAL A 171 -8.56 1.75 -8.65
CA VAL A 171 -7.72 1.53 -9.82
C VAL A 171 -8.36 0.50 -10.76
N ASP A 172 -8.34 0.80 -12.04
CA ASP A 172 -8.62 -0.19 -13.07
C ASP A 172 -7.34 -0.96 -13.40
N TRP A 173 -7.19 -2.13 -12.78
CA TRP A 173 -6.03 -2.99 -12.97
C TRP A 173 -5.81 -3.44 -14.43
N ALA A 174 -6.85 -3.41 -15.28
CA ALA A 174 -6.71 -3.76 -16.70
C ALA A 174 -5.97 -2.68 -17.51
N THR A 175 -5.99 -1.43 -17.04
CA THR A 175 -5.33 -0.29 -17.69
C THR A 175 -4.11 0.22 -16.91
N TRP A 176 -3.76 -0.46 -15.82
CA TRP A 176 -2.62 -0.12 -14.98
C TRP A 176 -1.30 -0.26 -15.75
N THR A 177 -0.37 0.67 -15.51
CA THR A 177 0.98 0.65 -16.10
C THR A 177 2.07 0.88 -15.07
N PRO A 178 3.30 0.37 -15.28
CA PRO A 178 4.43 0.58 -14.38
C PRO A 178 5.13 1.94 -14.56
N ALA A 179 4.58 2.87 -15.36
CA ALA A 179 5.24 4.13 -15.68
C ALA A 179 5.47 4.99 -14.42
N ARG A 180 4.43 5.14 -13.59
CA ARG A 180 4.52 5.90 -12.33
C ARG A 180 5.48 5.26 -11.33
N PHE A 181 5.52 3.92 -11.27
CA PHE A 181 6.51 3.19 -10.49
C PHE A 181 7.95 3.52 -10.93
N ALA A 182 8.22 3.52 -12.23
CA ALA A 182 9.55 3.79 -12.77
C ALA A 182 10.05 5.22 -12.45
N GLU A 183 9.15 6.21 -12.49
CA GLU A 183 9.43 7.58 -12.05
C GLU A 183 9.82 7.63 -10.56
N LEU A 184 8.94 7.09 -9.70
CA LEU A 184 9.14 7.05 -8.24
C LEU A 184 10.43 6.31 -7.85
N ARG A 185 10.73 5.20 -8.53
CA ARG A 185 11.97 4.44 -8.35
C ARG A 185 13.20 5.31 -8.64
N GLY A 186 13.17 6.09 -9.72
CA GLY A 186 14.24 7.03 -10.04
C GLY A 186 14.43 8.09 -8.96
N GLU A 187 13.33 8.66 -8.45
CA GLU A 187 13.35 9.63 -7.36
C GLU A 187 13.95 9.05 -6.07
N TYR A 188 13.53 7.83 -5.66
CA TYR A 188 14.09 7.18 -4.48
C TYR A 188 15.55 6.76 -4.65
N ALA A 189 15.96 6.33 -5.84
CA ALA A 189 17.36 6.01 -6.12
C ALA A 189 18.27 7.24 -5.94
N LEU A 190 17.80 8.43 -6.33
CA LEU A 190 18.51 9.69 -6.11
C LEU A 190 18.48 10.16 -4.66
N SER A 191 17.40 9.87 -3.93
CA SER A 191 17.28 10.26 -2.51
C SER A 191 18.09 9.38 -1.57
N LEU A 192 18.41 8.15 -1.97
CA LEU A 192 19.15 7.17 -1.16
C LEU A 192 20.63 7.06 -1.53
N SER A 193 21.07 7.71 -2.61
CA SER A 193 22.48 7.83 -3.02
C SER A 193 23.24 8.86 -2.18
#